data_AF-A0A1M4MYM9-F1
#
_entry.id   AF-A0A1M4MYM9-F1
#
_cell.length_a   1.000
_cell.length_b   1.000
_cell.length_c   1.000
_cell.angle_alpha   90.00
_cell.angle_beta   90.00
_cell.angle_gamma   90.00
#
_symmetry.space_group_name_H-M   'P 1'
#
loop_
_entity.id
_entity.type
_entity.pdbx_description
1 polymer ?
#
loop_
_entity_poly.entity_id
_entity_poly.type
_entity_poly.pdbx_seq_one_letter_code
_entity_poly.pdbx_strand_id
1 'polypeptide(L)'
;MLASSRFVQQITMIPGAFQAISAQDELFNHCDTNEYMWSGDGARQVRWDFTFDQPFAAPPVVSAGLSGMDSSQSENLRFNIRCTEITAEGFTLLFDTWDNTRIARAGVSWSAHGIAVGKARGPIAAKAKD
;
A
#
# COMPACT_ATOMS: atom_id res chain seq x y z
N MET A 1 -17.00 0.93 -17.00
CA MET A 1 -16.03 -0.04 -16.45
C MET A 1 -15.00 0.81 -15.72
N LEU A 2 -15.05 0.85 -14.39
CA LEU A 2 -14.07 1.61 -13.60
C LEU A 2 -12.70 0.98 -13.83
N ALA A 3 -11.67 1.81 -14.00
CA ALA A 3 -10.31 1.30 -14.09
C ALA A 3 -10.01 0.57 -12.77
N SER A 4 -9.69 -0.72 -12.83
CA SER A 4 -9.22 -1.45 -11.64
C SER A 4 -7.98 -0.73 -11.10
N SER A 5 -7.98 -0.38 -9.81
CA SER A 5 -6.81 0.16 -9.12
C SER A 5 -5.59 -0.72 -9.39
N ARG A 6 -4.46 -0.10 -9.78
CA ARG A 6 -3.27 -0.85 -10.23
C ARG A 6 -2.06 -0.68 -9.35
N PHE A 7 -2.04 0.29 -8.41
CA PHE A 7 -0.93 0.52 -7.46
C PHE A 7 0.45 0.18 -8.03
N VAL A 8 0.83 0.85 -9.12
CA VAL A 8 2.10 0.57 -9.80
C VAL A 8 3.26 0.95 -8.90
N GLN A 9 4.15 0.00 -8.61
CA GLN A 9 5.23 0.20 -7.65
C GLN A 9 6.43 0.89 -8.31
N GLN A 10 6.89 1.97 -7.67
CA GLN A 10 8.16 2.59 -7.96
C GLN A 10 9.21 2.06 -6.97
N ILE A 11 10.27 1.44 -7.50
CA ILE A 11 11.37 0.88 -6.71
C ILE A 11 12.61 1.76 -6.89
N THR A 12 13.19 2.20 -5.78
CA THR A 12 14.44 2.98 -5.76
C THR A 12 15.49 2.24 -4.95
N MET A 13 16.58 1.86 -5.62
CA MET A 13 17.76 1.30 -4.96
C MET A 13 18.64 2.41 -4.43
N ILE A 14 19.01 2.30 -3.16
CA ILE A 14 19.85 3.26 -2.44
C ILE A 14 21.20 2.58 -2.13
N PRO A 15 22.35 3.28 -2.25
CA PRO A 15 23.64 2.72 -1.92
C PRO A 15 23.67 2.07 -0.53
N GLY A 16 24.42 0.98 -0.38
CA GLY A 16 24.46 0.22 0.88
C GLY A 16 23.37 -0.84 1.03
N ALA A 17 22.81 -1.32 -0.09
CA ALA A 17 21.76 -2.35 -0.15
C ALA A 17 20.42 -1.94 0.48
N PHE A 18 20.17 -0.64 0.65
CA PHE A 18 18.87 -0.13 1.07
C PHE A 18 17.97 0.05 -0.16
N GLN A 19 16.66 -0.16 -0.02
CA GLN A 19 15.69 0.09 -1.06
C GLN A 19 14.45 0.78 -0.48
N ALA A 20 13.83 1.60 -1.32
CA ALA A 20 12.51 2.17 -1.06
C ALA A 20 11.56 1.70 -2.15
N ILE A 21 10.38 1.23 -1.76
CA ILE A 21 9.28 0.88 -2.66
C ILE A 21 8.10 1.77 -2.30
N SER A 22 7.42 2.34 -3.30
CA SER A 22 6.23 3.16 -3.06
C SER A 22 5.21 2.95 -4.16
N ALA A 23 3.93 3.12 -3.85
CA ALA A 23 2.87 3.19 -4.84
C ALA A 23 1.74 4.11 -4.34
N GLN A 24 0.94 4.58 -5.27
CA GLN A 24 -0.23 5.41 -5.01
C GLN A 24 -1.31 5.10 -6.04
N ASP A 25 -2.55 5.00 -5.58
CA ASP A 25 -3.72 4.86 -6.44
C ASP A 25 -5.02 5.10 -5.64
N GLU A 26 -6.18 5.02 -6.31
CA GLU A 26 -7.48 4.90 -5.67
C GLU A 26 -7.57 3.55 -4.92
N LEU A 27 -7.94 3.58 -3.64
CA LEU A 27 -8.14 2.38 -2.82
C LEU A 27 -9.52 1.77 -3.03
N PHE A 28 -10.55 2.62 -3.08
CA PHE A 28 -11.93 2.22 -3.34
C PHE A 28 -12.74 3.40 -3.88
N ASN A 29 -13.79 3.06 -4.63
CA ASN A 29 -14.85 3.95 -5.05
C ASN A 29 -16.19 3.23 -4.84
N HIS A 30 -16.84 3.54 -3.73
CA HIS A 30 -18.08 2.92 -3.28
C HIS A 30 -19.32 3.76 -3.62
N CYS A 31 -19.18 5.00 -4.11
CA CYS A 31 -20.34 5.76 -4.58
C CYS A 31 -20.85 5.24 -5.93
N ASP A 32 -19.96 4.83 -6.83
CA ASP A 32 -20.34 4.35 -8.16
C ASP A 32 -21.05 2.98 -8.12
N THR A 33 -20.74 2.19 -7.09
CA THR A 33 -21.29 0.85 -6.83
C THR A 33 -22.31 0.82 -5.69
N ASN A 34 -22.54 1.97 -5.02
CA ASN A 34 -23.37 2.11 -3.83
C ASN A 34 -22.98 1.14 -2.67
N GLU A 35 -21.69 0.93 -2.48
CA GLU A 35 -21.12 0.01 -1.50
C GLU A 35 -20.97 0.63 -0.10
N TYR A 36 -20.66 -0.22 0.88
CA TYR A 36 -20.85 0.03 2.32
C TYR A 36 -20.09 1.24 2.89
N MET A 37 -18.98 1.69 2.31
CA MET A 37 -18.29 2.91 2.78
C MET A 37 -19.09 4.17 2.46
N TRP A 38 -19.90 4.12 1.40
CA TRP A 38 -20.83 5.18 1.02
C TRP A 38 -22.22 4.95 1.63
N SER A 39 -22.75 3.72 1.59
CA SER A 39 -24.15 3.44 1.90
C SER A 39 -24.42 2.78 3.26
N GLY A 40 -23.40 2.30 3.96
CA GLY A 40 -23.54 1.67 5.28
C GLY A 40 -23.39 2.60 6.48
N ASP A 41 -23.62 2.03 7.67
CA ASP A 41 -23.41 2.65 8.98
C ASP A 41 -22.61 1.71 9.89
N GLY A 42 -22.14 2.22 11.03
CA GLY A 42 -21.36 1.45 11.98
C GLY A 42 -19.95 1.14 11.46
N ALA A 43 -19.26 0.23 12.14
CA ALA A 43 -17.88 -0.13 11.82
C ALA A 43 -17.77 -0.80 10.45
N ARG A 44 -16.94 -0.23 9.58
CA ARG A 44 -16.75 -0.66 8.19
C ARG A 44 -15.28 -0.55 7.82
N GLN A 45 -14.81 -1.48 6.99
CA GLN A 45 -13.39 -1.60 6.68
C GLN A 45 -13.19 -2.01 5.22
N VAL A 46 -12.25 -1.34 4.55
CA VAL A 46 -11.65 -1.81 3.30
C VAL A 46 -10.27 -2.40 3.63
N ARG A 47 -10.03 -3.63 3.18
CA ARG A 47 -8.76 -4.34 3.33
C ARG A 47 -8.10 -4.50 1.95
N TRP A 48 -6.81 -4.18 1.87
CA TRP A 48 -6.00 -4.41 0.69
C TRP A 48 -4.69 -5.10 1.06
N ASP A 49 -4.42 -6.25 0.44
CA ASP A 49 -3.18 -7.00 0.62
C ASP A 49 -2.19 -6.63 -0.48
N PHE A 50 -1.10 -5.95 -0.12
CA PHE A 50 -0.03 -5.55 -1.02
C PHE A 50 1.09 -6.60 -1.03
N THR A 51 1.52 -6.98 -2.23
CA THR A 51 2.76 -7.76 -2.44
C THR A 51 3.81 -6.82 -3.02
N PHE A 52 5.02 -6.81 -2.48
CA PHE A 52 6.12 -6.04 -3.04
C PHE A 52 6.61 -6.68 -4.33
N ASP A 53 6.81 -5.87 -5.38
CA ASP A 53 7.35 -6.33 -6.67
C ASP A 53 8.79 -6.87 -6.51
N GLN A 54 9.49 -6.42 -5.46
CA GLN A 54 10.76 -6.98 -5.02
C GLN A 54 10.72 -7.18 -3.50
N PRO A 55 10.99 -8.39 -2.99
CA PRO A 55 11.01 -8.64 -1.56
C PRO A 55 12.18 -7.90 -0.88
N PHE A 56 12.01 -7.62 0.40
CA PHE A 56 13.06 -7.15 1.29
C PHE A 56 13.82 -8.34 1.92
N ALA A 57 14.99 -8.10 2.51
CA ALA A 57 15.74 -9.13 3.23
C ALA A 57 15.14 -9.46 4.61
N ALA A 58 14.31 -8.57 5.15
CA ALA A 58 13.55 -8.69 6.40
C ALA A 58 12.33 -7.76 6.31
N PRO A 59 11.31 -7.88 7.19
CA PRO A 59 10.16 -6.98 7.19
C PRO A 59 10.59 -5.49 7.20
N PRO A 60 10.17 -4.68 6.20
CA PRO A 60 10.55 -3.27 6.09
C PRO A 60 9.74 -2.38 7.04
N VAL A 61 10.13 -1.11 7.15
CA VAL A 61 9.27 -0.07 7.73
C VAL A 61 8.28 0.38 6.67
N VAL A 62 6.98 0.31 6.96
CA VAL A 62 5.91 0.72 6.04
C VAL A 62 5.11 1.87 6.64
N SER A 63 4.84 2.89 5.82
CA SER A 63 3.94 4.00 6.14
C SER A 63 2.95 4.21 5.02
N ALA A 64 1.70 4.54 5.36
CA ALA A 64 0.66 4.90 4.40
C ALA A 64 -0.11 6.14 4.86
N GLY A 65 -0.67 6.86 3.90
CA GLY A 65 -1.50 8.04 4.13
C GLY A 65 -2.46 8.28 2.99
N LEU A 66 -3.38 9.24 3.20
CA LEU A 66 -4.30 9.68 2.17
C LEU A 66 -3.56 10.38 1.04
N SER A 67 -3.93 10.05 -0.20
CA SER A 67 -3.59 10.84 -1.38
C SER A 67 -4.79 11.62 -1.92
N GLY A 68 -6.01 11.24 -1.54
CA GLY A 68 -7.24 11.96 -1.83
C GLY A 68 -8.44 11.32 -1.13
N MET A 69 -9.49 12.09 -0.87
CA MET A 69 -10.74 11.59 -0.29
C MET A 69 -11.92 12.44 -0.77
N ASP A 70 -13.03 11.77 -1.05
CA ASP A 70 -14.33 12.39 -1.30
C ASP A 70 -15.32 11.84 -0.26
N SER A 71 -15.77 12.70 0.64
CA SER A 71 -16.66 12.33 1.74
C SER A 71 -17.85 13.27 1.80
N SER A 72 -18.98 12.78 2.32
CA SER A 72 -20.12 13.65 2.61
C SER A 72 -19.73 14.75 3.59
N GLN A 73 -20.25 15.96 3.36
CA GLN A 73 -20.12 17.08 4.28
C GLN A 73 -21.17 17.07 5.41
N SER A 74 -22.15 16.16 5.35
CA SER A 74 -23.27 16.15 6.30
C SER A 74 -22.90 15.58 7.67
N GLU A 75 -21.89 14.70 7.72
CA GLU A 75 -21.52 13.96 8.92
C GLU A 75 -20.07 14.19 9.28
N ASN A 76 -19.71 13.90 10.54
CA ASN A 76 -18.32 13.98 10.98
C ASN A 76 -17.44 13.04 10.15
N LEU A 77 -16.30 13.55 9.70
CA LEU A 77 -15.29 12.74 9.04
C LEU A 77 -14.51 11.92 10.08
N ARG A 78 -14.63 10.60 10.00
CA ARG A 78 -13.98 9.65 10.90
C ARG A 78 -13.36 8.53 10.08
N PHE A 79 -12.04 8.39 10.16
CA PHE A 79 -11.35 7.30 9.49
C PHE A 79 -10.04 6.95 10.20
N ASN A 80 -9.55 5.73 9.95
CA ASN A 80 -8.19 5.31 10.29
C ASN A 80 -7.55 4.64 9.08
N ILE A 81 -6.22 4.78 8.94
CA ILE A 81 -5.41 4.01 8.00
C ILE A 81 -4.33 3.28 8.80
N ARG A 82 -4.18 1.98 8.59
CA ARG A 82 -3.21 1.14 9.30
C ARG A 82 -2.51 0.20 8.33
N CYS A 83 -1.19 0.09 8.48
CA CYS A 83 -0.42 -0.98 7.86
C CYS A 83 -0.21 -2.09 8.90
N THR A 84 -0.56 -3.31 8.54
CA THR A 84 -0.53 -4.49 9.42
C THR A 84 0.08 -5.67 8.68
N GLU A 85 0.35 -6.77 9.38
CA GLU A 85 0.83 -8.02 8.77
C GLU A 85 2.07 -7.81 7.87
N ILE A 86 2.99 -6.93 8.30
CA ILE A 86 4.17 -6.57 7.52
C ILE A 86 5.17 -7.73 7.51
N THR A 87 5.50 -8.20 6.31
CA THR A 87 6.45 -9.27 6.02
C THR A 87 7.52 -8.77 5.05
N ALA A 88 8.50 -9.60 4.70
CA ALA A 88 9.50 -9.25 3.70
C ALA A 88 8.89 -9.15 2.28
N GLU A 89 7.76 -9.81 2.06
CA GLU A 89 7.08 -9.97 0.77
C GLU A 89 5.91 -9.01 0.57
N GLY A 90 5.36 -8.44 1.65
CA GLY A 90 4.18 -7.59 1.55
C GLY A 90 3.65 -7.07 2.88
N PHE A 91 2.48 -6.45 2.84
CA PHE A 91 1.76 -5.97 4.01
C PHE A 91 0.26 -5.82 3.70
N THR A 92 -0.55 -5.66 4.74
CA THR A 92 -1.97 -5.35 4.60
C THR A 92 -2.24 -3.90 4.98
N LEU A 93 -2.95 -3.18 4.11
CA LEU A 93 -3.53 -1.87 4.42
C LEU A 93 -4.99 -2.04 4.85
N LEU A 94 -5.33 -1.47 6.00
CA LEU A 94 -6.70 -1.38 6.50
C LEU A 94 -7.12 0.09 6.50
N PHE A 95 -8.23 0.37 5.82
CA PHE A 95 -8.92 1.66 5.90
C PHE A 95 -10.23 1.44 6.65
N ASP A 96 -10.42 2.11 7.77
CA ASP A 96 -11.60 1.97 8.62
C ASP A 96 -12.42 3.25 8.65
N THR A 97 -13.73 3.12 8.77
CA THR A 97 -14.65 4.19 9.16
C THR A 97 -15.70 3.63 10.11
N TRP A 98 -16.46 4.49 10.79
CA TRP A 98 -17.47 4.06 11.75
C TRP A 98 -18.61 5.06 11.88
N ASP A 99 -19.61 4.67 12.67
CA ASP A 99 -20.81 5.47 12.89
C ASP A 99 -21.48 5.79 11.54
N ASN A 100 -22.09 6.96 11.42
CA ASN A 100 -22.79 7.43 10.22
C ASN A 100 -21.90 8.06 9.14
N THR A 101 -20.56 8.01 9.25
CA THR A 101 -19.64 8.64 8.28
C THR A 101 -19.82 8.06 6.87
N ARG A 102 -19.82 8.90 5.84
CA ARG A 102 -20.05 8.52 4.44
C ARG A 102 -18.85 8.91 3.58
N ILE A 103 -18.14 7.92 3.04
CA ILE A 103 -16.95 8.13 2.19
C ILE A 103 -17.25 7.52 0.82
N ALA A 104 -17.33 8.39 -0.18
CA ALA A 104 -17.64 8.00 -1.56
C ALA A 104 -16.45 7.24 -2.17
N ARG A 105 -15.25 7.79 -2.03
CA ARG A 105 -14.00 7.22 -2.52
C ARG A 105 -12.81 7.72 -1.72
N ALA A 106 -11.73 6.95 -1.72
CA ALA A 106 -10.46 7.36 -1.13
C ALA A 106 -9.30 6.80 -1.94
N GLY A 107 -8.25 7.60 -2.08
CA GLY A 107 -6.94 7.19 -2.57
C GLY A 107 -5.92 7.15 -1.44
N VAL A 108 -4.94 6.26 -1.57
CA VAL A 108 -3.83 6.14 -0.61
C VAL A 108 -2.49 6.18 -1.32
N SER A 109 -1.49 6.68 -0.63
CA SER A 109 -0.08 6.56 -0.99
C SER A 109 0.63 5.81 0.14
N TRP A 110 1.50 4.87 -0.22
CA TRP A 110 2.30 4.12 0.74
C TRP A 110 3.77 4.05 0.32
N SER A 111 4.65 3.89 1.30
CA SER A 111 6.06 3.63 1.08
C SER A 111 6.59 2.60 2.07
N ALA A 112 7.47 1.73 1.60
CA ALA A 112 8.19 0.73 2.36
C ALA A 112 9.70 0.94 2.20
N HIS A 113 10.44 0.90 3.31
CA HIS A 113 11.87 1.18 3.36
C HIS A 113 12.60 0.07 4.14
N GLY A 114 13.68 -0.45 3.57
CA GLY A 114 14.38 -1.58 4.18
C GLY A 114 15.57 -2.06 3.36
N ILE A 115 16.16 -3.18 3.79
CA ILE A 115 17.30 -3.79 3.12
C ILE A 115 16.79 -4.66 1.96
N ALA A 116 17.36 -4.47 0.78
CA ALA A 116 17.12 -5.30 -0.38
C ALA A 116 17.67 -6.71 -0.18
N VAL A 117 17.05 -7.71 -0.81
CA VAL A 117 17.71 -9.02 -0.95
C VAL A 117 18.98 -8.80 -1.77
N GLY A 118 20.15 -8.97 -1.14
CA GLY A 118 21.42 -8.81 -1.81
C GLY A 118 21.45 -9.68 -3.07
N LYS A 119 21.86 -9.12 -4.21
CA LYS A 119 22.18 -9.97 -5.36
C LYS A 119 23.23 -10.97 -4.88
N ALA A 120 22.95 -12.28 -4.98
CA ALA A 120 24.00 -13.28 -4.87
C ALA A 120 25.13 -12.83 -5.81
N ARG A 121 26.34 -12.60 -5.27
CA ARG A 121 27.50 -12.46 -6.14
C ARG A 121 27.54 -13.76 -6.95
N GLY A 122 27.28 -13.66 -8.25
CA GLY A 122 27.51 -14.78 -9.15
C GLY A 122 28.94 -15.29 -8.94
N PRO A 123 29.21 -16.58 -9.23
CA PRO A 123 30.54 -17.14 -9.02
C PRO A 123 31.56 -16.20 -9.66
N ILE A 124 32.56 -15.79 -8.88
CA ILE A 124 33.71 -15.06 -9.40
C ILE A 124 34.32 -16.02 -10.42
N ALA A 125 34.11 -15.75 -11.71
CA ALA A 125 34.81 -16.48 -12.75
C ALA A 125 36.31 -16.27 -12.48
N ALA A 126 36.96 -17.31 -11.96
CA ALA A 126 38.40 -17.33 -11.85
C ALA A 126 38.92 -17.07 -13.26
N LYS A 127 39.63 -15.95 -13.46
CA LYS A 127 40.35 -15.75 -14.71
C LYS A 127 41.29 -16.95 -14.84
N ALA A 128 41.09 -17.75 -15.89
CA ALA A 128 42.06 -18.75 -16.29
C ALA A 128 43.40 -18.03 -16.46
N LYS A 129 44.38 -18.48 -15.69
CA LYS A 129 45.76 -18.12 -15.91
C LYS A 129 46.22 -18.99 -17.06
N ASP A 130 46.46 -18.39 -18.22
CA ASP A 130 47.46 -18.74 -19.24
C ASP A 130 47.50 -17.64 -20.32
#